data_AF-A0A947JRI8-F1
#
_entry.id   AF-A0A947JRI8-F1
#
_cell.length_a   1.000
_cell.length_b   1.000
_cell.length_c   1.000
_cell.angle_alpha   90.00
_cell.angle_beta   90.00
_cell.angle_gamma   90.00
#
_symmetry.space_group_name_H-M   'P 1'
#
loop_
_entity.id
_entity.type
_entity.pdbx_description
1 polymer ?
#
loop_
_entity_poly.entity_id
_entity_poly.type
_entity_poly.pdbx_seq_one_letter_code
_entity_poly.pdbx_strand_id
1 'polypeptide(L)'
;MIFLRQKVIAFLAGLTTILLLAEFILHIVGWAYLVKSPGRHFEQSDTKGADFIVLCLGNSNTYGLGAAPEESYPKQLERLLKSYCARKTTVINEGIPSYNTAQILERMPRLIKEIKPDLIILWAGGGNFWNSWGYKQYKEGKTLKARMYNFLYRIRLFKLAKLIWIKIKELKQGMQAADVSSVAGLALAQDIRNSNDKDGITADLIEEKIDLECLREQKYNMIGNNFLRQNKPQEALEWFEKALLKNKEYKDV
;
A
#
# COMPACT_ATOMS: atom_id res chain seq x y z
N MET A 1 -22.73 45.35 -19.43
CA MET A 1 -22.50 44.58 -18.19
C MET A 1 -23.49 43.40 -17.99
N ILE A 2 -24.78 43.55 -18.36
CA ILE A 2 -25.82 42.50 -18.24
C ILE A 2 -25.52 41.25 -19.10
N PHE A 3 -25.11 41.43 -20.36
CA PHE A 3 -24.77 40.33 -21.26
C PHE A 3 -23.58 39.48 -20.78
N LEU A 4 -22.57 40.10 -20.16
CA LEU A 4 -21.42 39.37 -19.60
C LEU A 4 -21.85 38.52 -18.40
N ARG A 5 -22.73 39.07 -17.54
CA ARG A 5 -23.30 38.33 -16.40
C ARG A 5 -24.10 37.11 -16.86
N GLN A 6 -24.96 37.25 -17.87
CA GLN A 6 -25.74 36.13 -18.41
C GLN A 6 -24.86 35.02 -19.00
N LYS A 7 -23.80 35.38 -19.74
CA LYS A 7 -22.83 34.43 -20.28
C LYS A 7 -22.08 33.68 -19.18
N VAL A 8 -21.64 34.38 -18.14
CA VAL A 8 -20.96 33.78 -16.98
C VAL A 8 -21.90 32.83 -16.23
N ILE A 9 -23.15 33.22 -15.99
CA ILE A 9 -24.15 32.37 -15.32
C ILE A 9 -24.40 31.10 -16.14
N ALA A 10 -24.62 31.23 -17.45
CA ALA A 10 -24.84 30.08 -18.33
C ALA A 10 -23.63 29.13 -18.34
N PHE A 11 -22.41 29.66 -18.37
CA PHE A 11 -21.18 28.88 -18.28
C PHE A 11 -21.07 28.12 -16.96
N LEU A 12 -21.27 28.81 -15.82
CA LEU A 12 -21.21 28.19 -14.49
C LEU A 12 -22.30 27.12 -14.29
N ALA A 13 -23.51 27.36 -14.80
CA ALA A 13 -24.60 26.38 -14.76
C ALA A 13 -24.28 25.14 -15.60
N GLY A 14 -23.72 25.33 -16.81
CA GLY A 14 -23.26 24.23 -17.65
C GLY A 14 -22.15 23.42 -16.98
N LEU A 15 -21.12 24.09 -16.45
CA LEU A 15 -20.02 23.43 -15.74
C LEU A 15 -20.52 22.64 -14.52
N THR A 16 -21.43 23.22 -13.73
CA THR A 16 -22.01 22.57 -12.56
C THR A 16 -22.78 21.32 -12.97
N THR A 17 -23.59 21.40 -14.02
CA THR A 17 -24.35 20.26 -14.57
C THR A 17 -23.42 19.13 -14.99
N ILE A 18 -22.32 19.46 -15.69
CA ILE A 18 -21.31 18.47 -16.12
C ILE A 18 -20.68 17.77 -14.91
N LEU A 19 -20.29 18.53 -13.87
CA LEU A 19 -19.69 17.96 -12.66
C LEU A 19 -20.66 17.04 -11.91
N LEU A 20 -21.94 17.42 -11.81
CA LEU A 20 -22.97 16.57 -11.18
C LEU A 20 -23.21 15.29 -11.97
N LEU A 21 -23.28 15.37 -13.31
CA LEU A 21 -23.40 14.20 -14.17
C LEU A 21 -22.19 13.28 -14.03
N ALA A 22 -20.97 13.83 -14.03
CA ALA A 22 -19.75 13.05 -13.85
C ALA A 22 -19.71 12.35 -12.49
N GLU A 23 -20.10 13.03 -11.41
CA GLU A 23 -20.21 12.44 -10.07
C GLU A 23 -21.24 11.30 -10.07
N PHE A 24 -22.42 11.51 -10.66
CA PHE A 24 -23.47 10.51 -10.75
C PHE A 24 -23.03 9.27 -11.55
N ILE A 25 -22.38 9.48 -12.70
CA ILE A 25 -21.83 8.39 -13.52
C ILE A 25 -20.76 7.62 -12.73
N LEU A 26 -19.83 8.32 -12.07
CA LEU A 26 -18.83 7.67 -11.21
C LEU A 26 -19.51 6.85 -10.11
N HIS A 27 -20.61 7.33 -9.54
CA HIS A 27 -21.44 6.63 -8.57
C HIS A 27 -22.00 5.32 -9.10
N ILE A 28 -22.68 5.38 -10.25
CA ILE A 28 -23.24 4.21 -10.95
C ILE A 28 -22.14 3.22 -11.31
N VAL A 29 -21.06 3.68 -11.94
CA VAL A 29 -19.95 2.80 -12.36
C VAL A 29 -19.35 2.08 -11.17
N GLY A 30 -19.06 2.78 -10.07
CA GLY A 30 -18.50 2.12 -8.89
C GLY A 30 -19.52 1.20 -8.19
N TRP A 31 -20.81 1.52 -8.19
CA TRP A 31 -21.84 0.59 -7.70
C TRP A 31 -21.93 -0.66 -8.58
N ALA A 32 -21.98 -0.51 -9.90
CA ALA A 32 -22.00 -1.62 -10.85
C ALA A 32 -20.73 -2.47 -10.73
N TYR A 33 -19.57 -1.85 -10.51
CA TYR A 33 -18.31 -2.56 -10.23
C TYR A 33 -18.38 -3.35 -8.92
N LEU A 34 -18.98 -2.82 -7.87
CA LEU A 34 -19.16 -3.53 -6.59
C LEU A 34 -20.17 -4.67 -6.69
N VAL A 35 -21.23 -4.52 -7.49
CA VAL A 35 -22.22 -5.58 -7.73
C VAL A 35 -21.65 -6.70 -8.60
N LYS A 36 -20.86 -6.35 -9.62
CA LYS A 36 -20.20 -7.32 -10.51
C LYS A 36 -18.95 -7.93 -9.92
N SER A 37 -18.30 -7.25 -8.99
CA SER A 37 -17.28 -7.89 -8.17
C SER A 37 -18.05 -8.89 -7.32
N PRO A 38 -17.92 -10.21 -7.52
CA PRO A 38 -18.29 -11.10 -6.44
C PRO A 38 -17.47 -10.59 -5.28
N GLY A 39 -18.12 -10.02 -4.26
CA GLY A 39 -17.47 -9.97 -2.97
C GLY A 39 -17.00 -11.40 -2.78
N ARG A 40 -15.68 -11.62 -2.74
CA ARG A 40 -15.18 -12.89 -2.28
C ARG A 40 -15.61 -12.93 -0.83
N HIS A 41 -16.86 -13.38 -0.62
CA HIS A 41 -17.22 -14.17 0.51
C HIS A 41 -16.27 -15.37 0.37
N PHE A 42 -15.03 -15.19 0.85
CA PHE A 42 -14.20 -16.33 1.19
C PHE A 42 -15.15 -17.15 2.05
N GLU A 43 -15.48 -18.36 1.55
CA GLU A 43 -16.37 -19.28 2.25
C GLU A 43 -16.08 -19.11 3.72
N GLN A 44 -17.12 -18.70 4.45
CA GLN A 44 -17.05 -18.54 5.89
C GLN A 44 -16.46 -19.85 6.38
N SER A 45 -15.16 -19.81 6.68
CA SER A 45 -14.37 -21.03 6.78
C SER A 45 -15.02 -21.74 7.95
N ASP A 46 -15.58 -22.93 7.73
CA ASP A 46 -16.35 -23.57 8.79
C ASP A 46 -15.37 -23.82 9.95
N THR A 47 -15.41 -22.92 10.94
CA THR A 47 -14.54 -22.96 12.10
C THR A 47 -14.96 -24.11 13.00
N LYS A 48 -16.10 -24.76 12.71
CA LYS A 48 -16.57 -25.95 13.43
C LYS A 48 -15.55 -27.08 13.31
N GLY A 49 -14.93 -27.34 14.45
CA GLY A 49 -13.93 -28.39 14.61
C GLY A 49 -12.57 -28.02 14.04
N ALA A 50 -12.22 -26.74 13.90
CA ALA A 50 -10.82 -26.33 13.77
C ALA A 50 -10.17 -26.29 15.16
N ASP A 51 -8.94 -26.81 15.27
CA ASP A 51 -8.15 -26.77 16.52
C ASP A 51 -7.34 -25.49 16.66
N PHE A 52 -7.09 -24.82 15.52
CA PHE A 52 -6.28 -23.61 15.45
C PHE A 52 -6.76 -22.72 14.30
N ILE A 53 -7.09 -21.46 14.61
CA ILE A 53 -7.64 -20.50 13.65
C ILE A 53 -6.64 -19.35 13.45
N VAL A 54 -6.20 -19.18 12.20
CA VAL A 54 -5.36 -18.06 11.78
C VAL A 54 -6.23 -17.04 11.04
N LEU A 55 -6.25 -15.80 11.51
CA LEU A 55 -6.96 -14.70 10.87
C LEU A 55 -5.98 -13.78 10.13
N CYS A 56 -6.04 -13.76 8.81
CA CYS A 56 -5.25 -12.86 7.97
C CYS A 56 -6.02 -11.57 7.68
N LEU A 57 -5.54 -10.44 8.22
CA LEU A 57 -6.10 -9.10 8.02
C LEU A 57 -5.22 -8.28 7.08
N GLY A 58 -5.83 -7.59 6.12
CA GLY A 58 -5.07 -6.69 5.27
C GLY A 58 -5.84 -6.07 4.12
N ASN A 59 -5.11 -5.73 3.06
CA ASN A 59 -5.64 -5.08 1.87
C ASN A 59 -5.68 -6.03 0.65
N SER A 60 -5.48 -5.50 -0.57
CA SER A 60 -5.42 -6.28 -1.81
C SER A 60 -4.39 -7.41 -1.79
N ASN A 61 -3.27 -7.26 -1.06
CA ASN A 61 -2.25 -8.30 -0.93
C ASN A 61 -2.78 -9.51 -0.16
N THR A 62 -3.51 -9.25 0.93
CA THR A 62 -4.16 -10.32 1.73
C THR A 62 -5.37 -10.89 1.01
N TYR A 63 -6.16 -10.04 0.36
CA TYR A 63 -7.22 -10.49 -0.54
C TYR A 63 -6.70 -11.39 -1.67
N GLY A 64 -5.44 -11.23 -2.10
CA GLY A 64 -4.90 -11.93 -3.27
C GLY A 64 -5.48 -11.38 -4.57
N LEU A 65 -5.48 -10.05 -4.72
CA LEU A 65 -5.90 -9.40 -5.97
C LEU A 65 -4.91 -9.77 -7.08
N GLY A 66 -5.42 -10.31 -8.19
CA GLY A 66 -4.60 -10.76 -9.33
C GLY A 66 -4.15 -12.23 -9.25
N ALA A 67 -4.41 -12.92 -8.13
CA ALA A 67 -4.23 -14.36 -7.99
C ALA A 67 -5.59 -15.09 -8.05
N ALA A 68 -5.60 -16.35 -8.46
CA ALA A 68 -6.78 -17.18 -8.24
C ALA A 68 -7.06 -17.30 -6.74
N PRO A 69 -8.32 -17.50 -6.29
CA PRO A 69 -8.65 -17.61 -4.87
C PRO A 69 -7.76 -18.63 -4.13
N GLU A 70 -7.49 -19.75 -4.80
CA GLU A 70 -6.67 -20.86 -4.33
C GLU A 70 -5.16 -20.58 -4.28
N GLU A 71 -4.71 -19.46 -4.86
CA GLU A 71 -3.31 -19.05 -4.94
C GLU A 71 -3.01 -17.85 -4.03
N SER A 72 -4.02 -17.30 -3.36
CA SER A 72 -3.81 -16.25 -2.37
C SER A 72 -2.88 -16.74 -1.24
N TYR A 73 -2.02 -15.85 -0.71
CA TYR A 73 -1.07 -16.26 0.34
C TYR A 73 -1.77 -16.89 1.56
N PRO A 74 -2.96 -16.44 2.03
CA PRO A 74 -3.63 -17.10 3.15
C PRO A 74 -4.02 -18.55 2.83
N LYS A 75 -4.38 -18.83 1.57
CA LYS A 75 -4.72 -20.19 1.14
C LYS A 75 -3.48 -21.08 1.00
N GLN A 76 -2.38 -20.53 0.48
CA GLN A 76 -1.09 -21.21 0.47
C GLN A 76 -0.62 -21.51 1.90
N LEU A 77 -0.74 -20.54 2.82
CA LEU A 77 -0.45 -20.71 4.24
C LEU A 77 -1.27 -21.84 4.84
N GLU A 78 -2.58 -21.91 4.56
CA GLU A 78 -3.43 -23.01 5.04
C GLU A 78 -2.92 -24.38 4.59
N ARG A 79 -2.55 -24.51 3.31
CA ARG A 79 -2.01 -25.76 2.75
C ARG A 79 -0.71 -26.16 3.41
N LEU A 80 0.20 -25.20 3.62
CA LEU A 80 1.47 -25.43 4.29
C LEU A 80 1.25 -25.83 5.76
N LEU A 81 0.38 -25.14 6.50
CA LEU A 81 0.10 -25.49 7.88
C LEU A 81 -0.54 -26.88 8.00
N LYS A 82 -1.41 -27.26 7.08
CA LYS A 82 -1.97 -28.62 6.99
C LYS A 82 -0.90 -29.68 6.72
N SER A 83 0.18 -29.36 5.99
CA SER A 83 1.28 -30.31 5.75
C SER A 83 2.28 -30.42 6.91
N TYR A 84 2.45 -29.34 7.70
CA TYR A 84 3.46 -29.30 8.78
C TYR A 84 2.88 -29.57 10.17
N CYS A 85 1.59 -29.34 10.39
CA CYS A 85 0.97 -29.43 11.70
C CYS A 85 -0.06 -30.57 11.76
N ALA A 86 -0.01 -31.37 12.83
CA ALA A 86 -1.03 -32.39 13.10
C ALA A 86 -2.40 -31.79 13.52
N ARG A 87 -2.42 -30.50 13.92
CA ARG A 87 -3.63 -29.79 14.34
C ARG A 87 -4.47 -29.41 13.14
N LYS A 88 -5.80 -29.54 13.24
CA LYS A 88 -6.71 -29.09 12.18
C LYS A 88 -6.72 -27.56 12.13
N THR A 89 -5.90 -27.02 11.23
CA THR A 89 -5.69 -25.57 11.09
C THR A 89 -6.56 -24.99 9.99
N THR A 90 -7.24 -23.89 10.30
CA THR A 90 -8.06 -23.12 9.36
C THR A 90 -7.50 -21.70 9.24
N VAL A 91 -7.31 -21.22 8.01
CA VAL A 91 -6.85 -19.86 7.74
C VAL A 91 -7.98 -19.04 7.12
N ILE A 92 -8.37 -17.97 7.80
CA ILE A 92 -9.44 -17.07 7.38
C ILE A 92 -8.84 -15.83 6.72
N ASN A 93 -9.24 -15.56 5.49
CA ASN A 93 -8.81 -14.39 4.74
C ASN A 93 -9.82 -13.24 4.88
N GLU A 94 -9.43 -12.21 5.62
CA GLU A 94 -10.21 -10.98 5.83
C GLU A 94 -9.53 -9.75 5.17
N GLY A 95 -8.80 -9.98 4.07
CA GLY A 95 -8.23 -8.92 3.26
C GLY A 95 -9.28 -8.18 2.45
N ILE A 96 -9.31 -6.84 2.49
CA ILE A 96 -10.20 -6.05 1.64
C ILE A 96 -9.40 -5.07 0.76
N PRO A 97 -9.54 -5.15 -0.58
CA PRO A 97 -8.84 -4.23 -1.47
C PRO A 97 -9.00 -2.76 -1.10
N SER A 98 -7.93 -2.00 -1.27
CA SER A 98 -7.86 -0.56 -0.99
C SER A 98 -8.03 -0.15 0.47
N TYR A 99 -8.18 -1.07 1.43
CA TYR A 99 -8.26 -0.71 2.84
C TYR A 99 -6.95 -0.14 3.37
N ASN A 100 -7.07 0.92 4.16
CA ASN A 100 -5.99 1.50 4.96
C ASN A 100 -6.01 0.94 6.40
N THR A 101 -4.99 1.24 7.19
CA THR A 101 -4.85 0.73 8.56
C THR A 101 -6.02 1.13 9.46
N ALA A 102 -6.60 2.33 9.30
CA ALA A 102 -7.73 2.77 10.12
C ALA A 102 -8.99 1.95 9.84
N GLN A 103 -9.24 1.60 8.57
CA GLN A 103 -10.38 0.75 8.18
C GLN A 103 -10.21 -0.70 8.62
N ILE A 104 -8.96 -1.22 8.62
CA ILE A 104 -8.66 -2.55 9.17
C ILE A 104 -8.93 -2.54 10.67
N LEU A 105 -8.44 -1.52 11.38
CA LEU A 105 -8.64 -1.35 12.82
C LEU A 105 -10.11 -1.24 13.21
N GLU A 106 -10.93 -0.55 12.42
CA GLU A 106 -12.37 -0.42 12.68
C GLU A 106 -13.11 -1.77 12.69
N ARG A 107 -12.69 -2.73 11.86
CA ARG A 107 -13.32 -4.05 11.74
C ARG A 107 -12.74 -5.08 12.70
N MET A 108 -11.47 -4.94 13.06
CA MET A 108 -10.71 -5.93 13.82
C MET A 108 -11.40 -6.36 15.13
N PRO A 109 -11.94 -5.46 15.99
CA PRO A 109 -12.58 -5.89 17.24
C PRO A 109 -13.79 -6.80 17.02
N ARG A 110 -14.58 -6.52 15.98
CA ARG A 110 -15.74 -7.34 15.61
C ARG A 110 -15.29 -8.72 15.12
N LEU A 111 -14.28 -8.75 14.24
CA LEU A 111 -13.74 -10.00 13.69
C LEU A 111 -13.13 -10.88 14.79
N ILE A 112 -12.38 -10.30 15.73
CA ILE A 112 -11.82 -11.04 16.87
C ILE A 112 -12.94 -11.64 17.72
N LYS A 113 -14.01 -10.87 17.99
CA LYS A 113 -15.15 -11.35 18.79
C LYS A 113 -15.93 -12.48 18.11
N GLU A 114 -16.14 -12.38 16.80
CA GLU A 114 -16.92 -13.35 16.01
C GLU A 114 -16.13 -14.62 15.70
N ILE A 115 -14.85 -14.49 15.33
CA ILE A 115 -14.00 -15.59 14.86
C ILE A 115 -13.27 -16.28 16.01
N LYS A 116 -12.86 -15.52 17.05
CA LYS A 116 -11.98 -15.98 18.13
C LYS A 116 -10.69 -16.66 17.61
N PRO A 117 -9.86 -15.93 16.84
CA PRO A 117 -8.64 -16.51 16.27
C PRO A 117 -7.57 -16.76 17.34
N ASP A 118 -6.77 -17.80 17.13
CA ASP A 118 -5.57 -18.09 17.94
C ASP A 118 -4.36 -17.29 17.47
N LEU A 119 -4.31 -16.97 16.17
CA LEU A 119 -3.24 -16.18 15.55
C LEU A 119 -3.84 -15.14 14.60
N ILE A 120 -3.29 -13.92 14.62
CA ILE A 120 -3.63 -12.87 13.65
C ILE A 120 -2.38 -12.53 12.85
N ILE A 121 -2.49 -12.58 11.52
CA ILE A 121 -1.48 -12.08 10.59
C ILE A 121 -1.99 -10.75 10.04
N LEU A 122 -1.24 -9.67 10.28
CA LEU A 122 -1.63 -8.33 9.84
C LEU A 122 -0.68 -7.82 8.75
N TRP A 123 -1.23 -7.57 7.56
CA TRP A 123 -0.54 -6.86 6.48
C TRP A 123 -1.24 -5.54 6.18
N ALA A 124 -0.72 -4.46 6.75
CA ALA A 124 -1.30 -3.12 6.64
C ALA A 124 -0.27 -2.08 6.17
N GLY A 125 -0.64 -0.79 6.16
CA GLY A 125 0.24 0.32 5.84
C GLY A 125 0.16 0.80 4.39
N GLY A 126 0.24 -0.10 3.41
CA GLY A 126 0.25 0.28 1.98
C GLY A 126 -0.95 1.17 1.57
N GLY A 127 -2.15 0.84 2.05
CA GLY A 127 -3.37 1.61 1.75
C GLY A 127 -3.36 3.05 2.28
N ASN A 128 -2.52 3.38 3.28
CA ASN A 128 -2.48 4.70 3.92
C ASN A 128 -2.03 5.81 2.95
N PHE A 129 -1.21 5.44 1.95
CA PHE A 129 -0.63 6.40 1.00
C PHE A 129 -1.66 6.99 0.04
N TRP A 130 -2.53 6.15 -0.52
CA TRP A 130 -3.51 6.60 -1.52
C TRP A 130 -4.94 6.73 -0.98
N ASN A 131 -5.31 5.95 0.03
CA ASN A 131 -6.63 5.99 0.63
C ASN A 131 -6.58 6.65 2.01
N SER A 132 -6.84 7.96 2.05
CA SER A 132 -6.84 8.73 3.31
C SER A 132 -8.20 8.82 3.99
N TRP A 133 -9.24 8.16 3.45
CA TRP A 133 -10.57 8.17 4.04
C TRP A 133 -10.55 7.49 5.42
N GLY A 134 -11.01 8.18 6.45
CA GLY A 134 -10.96 7.72 7.85
C GLY A 134 -9.56 7.82 8.47
N TYR A 135 -8.51 7.48 7.73
CA TYR A 135 -7.12 7.49 8.21
C TYR A 135 -6.65 8.86 8.70
N LYS A 136 -6.98 9.95 7.99
CA LYS A 136 -6.56 11.30 8.40
C LYS A 136 -7.20 11.70 9.73
N GLN A 137 -8.45 11.32 9.96
CA GLN A 137 -9.14 11.57 11.23
C GLN A 137 -8.58 10.72 12.37
N TYR A 138 -8.04 9.53 12.07
CA TYR A 138 -7.32 8.72 13.04
C TYR A 138 -5.97 9.38 13.42
N LYS A 139 -5.18 9.82 12.42
CA LYS A 139 -3.85 10.43 12.66
C LYS A 139 -3.91 11.82 13.29
N GLU A 140 -4.86 12.67 12.86
CA GLU A 140 -4.93 14.09 13.26
C GLU A 140 -6.04 14.36 14.30
N GLY A 141 -6.77 13.34 14.74
CA GLY A 141 -7.93 13.46 15.63
C GLY A 141 -9.20 14.01 14.94
N LYS A 142 -10.28 14.19 15.73
CA LYS A 142 -11.61 14.64 15.26
C LYS A 142 -11.67 16.15 14.98
N THR A 143 -10.66 16.72 14.34
CA THR A 143 -10.62 18.14 14.00
C THR A 143 -11.63 18.49 12.90
N LEU A 144 -12.07 19.75 12.85
CA LEU A 144 -12.97 20.23 11.78
C LEU A 144 -12.34 20.03 10.39
N LYS A 145 -11.02 20.22 10.27
CA LYS A 145 -10.26 19.98 9.04
C LYS A 145 -10.31 18.51 8.62
N ALA A 146 -10.12 17.57 9.54
CA ALA A 146 -10.22 16.14 9.25
C ALA A 146 -11.65 15.73 8.85
N ARG A 147 -12.67 16.29 9.51
CA ARG A 147 -14.09 16.07 9.14
C ARG A 147 -14.41 16.59 7.75
N MET A 148 -13.99 17.82 7.45
CA MET A 148 -14.16 18.42 6.12
C MET A 148 -13.43 17.61 5.05
N TYR A 149 -12.22 17.16 5.35
CA TYR A 149 -11.45 16.33 4.43
C TYR A 149 -12.13 15.00 4.14
N ASN A 150 -12.65 14.31 5.17
CA ASN A 150 -13.42 13.09 5.01
C ASN A 150 -14.72 13.33 4.23
N PHE A 151 -15.36 14.48 4.42
CA PHE A 151 -16.55 14.88 3.65
C PHE A 151 -16.21 15.07 2.17
N LEU A 152 -15.16 15.83 1.84
CA LEU A 152 -14.69 16.00 0.46
C LEU A 152 -14.32 14.66 -0.18
N TYR A 153 -13.73 13.74 0.58
CA TYR A 153 -13.41 12.39 0.13
C TYR A 153 -14.61 11.53 -0.25
N ARG A 154 -15.84 11.92 0.14
CA ARG A 154 -17.08 11.28 -0.33
C ARG A 154 -17.43 11.67 -1.76
N ILE A 155 -16.94 12.82 -2.24
CA ILE A 155 -17.11 13.27 -3.61
C ILE A 155 -16.07 12.52 -4.47
N ARG A 156 -16.53 11.67 -5.38
CA ARG A 156 -15.69 10.81 -6.22
C ARG A 156 -14.79 11.61 -7.14
N LEU A 157 -15.27 12.75 -7.65
CA LEU A 157 -14.44 13.67 -8.43
C LEU A 157 -13.25 14.22 -7.63
N PHE A 158 -13.47 14.64 -6.38
CA PHE A 158 -12.38 15.09 -5.51
C PHE A 158 -11.39 13.96 -5.25
N LYS A 159 -11.90 12.75 -4.93
CA LYS A 159 -11.07 11.57 -4.73
C LYS A 159 -10.25 11.24 -5.99
N LEU A 160 -10.86 11.27 -7.17
CA LEU A 160 -10.20 11.03 -8.46
C LEU A 160 -9.10 12.05 -8.71
N ALA A 161 -9.41 13.35 -8.58
CA ALA A 161 -8.43 14.42 -8.75
C ALA A 161 -7.23 14.24 -7.81
N LYS A 162 -7.48 13.85 -6.56
CA LYS A 162 -6.41 13.57 -5.59
C LYS A 162 -5.58 12.35 -6.00
N LEU A 163 -6.19 11.26 -6.46
CA LEU A 163 -5.47 10.07 -6.91
C LEU A 163 -4.60 10.38 -8.14
N ILE A 164 -5.11 11.15 -9.09
CA ILE A 164 -4.35 11.64 -10.25
C ILE A 164 -3.16 12.48 -9.77
N TRP A 165 -3.38 13.39 -8.82
CA TRP A 165 -2.31 14.22 -8.26
C TRP A 165 -1.22 13.40 -7.56
N ILE A 166 -1.61 12.39 -6.76
CA ILE A 166 -0.67 11.44 -6.16
C ILE A 166 0.14 10.74 -7.24
N LYS A 167 -0.52 10.23 -8.29
CA LYS A 167 0.16 9.52 -9.38
C LYS A 167 1.14 10.41 -10.14
N ILE A 168 0.78 11.67 -10.41
CA ILE A 168 1.67 12.65 -11.04
C ILE A 168 2.88 12.92 -10.14
N LYS A 169 2.68 13.05 -8.83
CA LYS A 169 3.75 13.25 -7.87
C LYS A 169 4.69 12.04 -7.82
N GLU A 170 4.14 10.83 -7.78
CA GLU A 170 4.90 9.58 -7.85
C GLU A 170 5.70 9.47 -9.13
N LEU A 171 5.13 9.82 -10.29
CA LEU A 171 5.86 9.79 -11.57
C LEU A 171 7.03 10.76 -11.56
N LYS A 172 6.85 11.98 -11.02
CA LYS A 172 7.96 12.95 -10.89
C LYS A 172 9.05 12.46 -9.93
N GLN A 173 8.66 11.86 -8.80
CA GLN A 173 9.59 11.31 -7.82
C GLN A 173 10.30 10.06 -8.33
N GLY A 174 9.59 9.19 -9.05
CA GLY A 174 10.12 8.00 -9.69
C GLY A 174 11.08 8.35 -10.83
N MET A 175 10.78 9.38 -11.62
CA MET A 175 11.74 9.93 -12.59
C MET A 175 12.99 10.45 -11.90
N GLN A 176 12.87 11.23 -10.81
CA GLN A 176 14.03 11.70 -10.04
C GLN A 176 14.82 10.56 -9.40
N ALA A 177 14.15 9.54 -8.85
CA ALA A 177 14.81 8.38 -8.24
C ALA A 177 15.47 7.48 -9.30
N ALA A 178 14.85 7.33 -10.47
CA ALA A 178 15.43 6.63 -11.61
C ALA A 178 16.65 7.38 -12.16
N ASP A 179 16.59 8.70 -12.24
CA ASP A 179 17.70 9.57 -12.67
C ASP A 179 18.88 9.47 -11.69
N VAL A 180 18.59 9.51 -10.38
CA VAL A 180 19.59 9.31 -9.32
C VAL A 180 20.11 7.88 -9.29
N SER A 181 19.27 6.87 -9.54
CA SER A 181 19.70 5.47 -9.62
C SER A 181 20.48 5.17 -10.89
N SER A 182 20.21 5.86 -12.00
CA SER A 182 21.00 5.76 -13.23
C SER A 182 22.31 6.50 -13.09
N VAL A 183 22.35 7.66 -12.44
CA VAL A 183 23.60 8.37 -12.14
C VAL A 183 24.44 7.59 -11.12
N ALA A 184 23.84 7.09 -10.05
CA ALA A 184 24.53 6.23 -9.09
C ALA A 184 24.94 4.89 -9.71
N GLY A 185 24.10 4.31 -10.56
CA GLY A 185 24.40 3.07 -11.29
C GLY A 185 25.49 3.26 -12.35
N LEU A 186 25.55 4.42 -13.02
CA LEU A 186 26.60 4.80 -13.97
C LEU A 186 27.91 5.11 -13.25
N ALA A 187 27.85 5.84 -12.13
CA ALA A 187 29.01 6.11 -11.28
C ALA A 187 29.57 4.80 -10.71
N LEU A 188 28.71 3.92 -10.20
CA LEU A 188 29.09 2.58 -9.75
C LEU A 188 29.67 1.74 -10.90
N ALA A 189 29.06 1.76 -12.10
CA ALA A 189 29.54 1.02 -13.25
C ALA A 189 30.87 1.55 -13.83
N GLN A 190 31.10 2.87 -13.79
CA GLN A 190 32.38 3.48 -14.16
C GLN A 190 33.47 3.15 -13.15
N ASP A 191 33.14 3.17 -11.86
CA ASP A 191 34.09 2.83 -10.81
C ASP A 191 34.43 1.33 -10.78
N ILE A 192 33.46 0.45 -11.06
CA ILE A 192 33.71 -1.00 -11.25
C ILE A 192 34.60 -1.24 -12.47
N ARG A 193 34.42 -0.46 -13.55
CA ARG A 193 35.25 -0.58 -14.75
C ARG A 193 36.68 -0.08 -14.51
N ASN A 194 36.87 0.83 -13.56
CA ASN A 194 38.18 1.38 -13.19
C ASN A 194 38.86 0.60 -12.05
N SER A 195 38.12 -0.16 -11.24
CA SER A 195 38.68 -1.08 -10.26
C SER A 195 39.07 -2.39 -10.95
N ASN A 196 40.37 -2.66 -11.07
CA ASN A 196 40.90 -3.91 -11.61
C ASN A 196 40.70 -5.14 -10.69
N ASP A 197 39.74 -5.09 -9.76
CA ASP A 197 39.56 -6.10 -8.74
C ASP A 197 38.58 -7.18 -9.21
N LYS A 198 39.05 -8.43 -9.25
CA LYS A 198 38.27 -9.59 -9.73
C LYS A 198 37.43 -10.23 -8.62
N ASP A 199 37.50 -9.70 -7.41
CA ASP A 199 36.73 -10.19 -6.28
C ASP A 199 35.48 -9.31 -6.10
N GLY A 200 34.31 -9.95 -6.08
CA GLY A 200 33.01 -9.29 -6.25
C GLY A 200 32.71 -8.12 -5.29
N ILE A 201 31.78 -7.27 -5.71
CA ILE A 201 31.34 -6.06 -5.01
C ILE A 201 30.86 -6.41 -3.58
N THR A 202 31.58 -5.94 -2.56
CA THR A 202 31.22 -6.06 -1.14
C THR A 202 30.40 -4.86 -0.65
N ALA A 203 29.65 -5.03 0.45
CA ALA A 203 28.87 -3.95 1.06
C ALA A 203 29.74 -2.76 1.49
N ASP A 204 30.98 -3.03 1.92
CA ASP A 204 31.94 -2.03 2.39
C ASP A 204 32.35 -1.04 1.28
N LEU A 205 32.52 -1.54 0.04
CA LEU A 205 32.82 -0.72 -1.15
C LEU A 205 31.68 0.25 -1.51
N ILE A 206 30.44 -0.13 -1.20
CA ILE A 206 29.26 0.72 -1.43
C ILE A 206 29.18 1.83 -0.38
N GLU A 207 29.57 1.54 0.86
CA GLU A 207 29.55 2.50 1.96
C GLU A 207 30.67 3.54 1.89
N GLU A 208 31.85 3.17 1.40
CA GLU A 208 33.00 4.07 1.27
C GLU A 208 32.83 5.07 0.11
N LYS A 209 32.22 4.65 -1.01
CA LYS A 209 32.18 5.43 -2.25
C LYS A 209 30.92 6.26 -2.46
N ILE A 210 29.83 5.95 -1.76
CA ILE A 210 28.60 6.72 -1.82
C ILE A 210 28.60 7.66 -0.63
N ASP A 211 28.55 8.97 -0.85
CA ASP A 211 28.40 9.95 0.25
C ASP A 211 27.05 9.72 0.98
N LEU A 212 27.11 8.93 2.06
CA LEU A 212 25.97 8.37 2.79
C LEU A 212 25.23 9.41 3.66
N GLU A 213 25.82 10.57 3.93
CA GLU A 213 25.19 11.62 4.76
C GLU A 213 23.94 12.23 4.12
N CYS A 214 23.81 12.14 2.78
CA CYS A 214 22.70 12.71 2.01
C CYS A 214 21.56 11.71 1.72
N LEU A 215 21.67 10.44 2.15
CA LEU A 215 20.72 9.40 1.71
C LEU A 215 19.51 9.26 2.65
N ARG A 216 18.31 9.40 2.08
CA ARG A 216 17.02 9.10 2.75
C ARG A 216 16.76 7.59 2.83
N GLU A 217 15.83 7.19 3.70
CA GLU A 217 15.40 5.80 3.93
C GLU A 217 15.05 5.02 2.64
N GLN A 218 14.58 5.72 1.61
CA GLN A 218 14.22 5.12 0.32
C GLN A 218 15.40 4.48 -0.43
N LYS A 219 16.62 5.00 -0.27
CA LYS A 219 17.79 4.47 -0.98
C LYS A 219 18.35 3.21 -0.33
N TYR A 220 18.36 3.14 1.01
CA TYR A 220 18.66 1.90 1.74
C TYR A 220 17.68 0.78 1.38
N ASN A 221 16.38 1.10 1.28
CA ASN A 221 15.37 0.16 0.79
C ASN A 221 15.64 -0.29 -0.65
N MET A 222 16.14 0.58 -1.53
CA MET A 222 16.48 0.22 -2.90
C MET A 222 17.65 -0.76 -2.97
N ILE A 223 18.69 -0.54 -2.15
CA ILE A 223 19.85 -1.43 -2.05
C ILE A 223 19.42 -2.80 -1.50
N GLY A 224 18.66 -2.83 -0.40
CA GLY A 224 18.12 -4.06 0.17
C GLY A 224 17.28 -4.85 -0.84
N ASN A 225 16.43 -4.16 -1.62
CA ASN A 225 15.66 -4.80 -2.70
C ASN A 225 16.54 -5.37 -3.83
N ASN A 226 17.69 -4.77 -4.12
CA ASN A 226 18.64 -5.31 -5.10
C ASN A 226 19.28 -6.61 -4.59
N PHE A 227 19.68 -6.65 -3.31
CA PHE A 227 20.18 -7.88 -2.68
C PHE A 227 19.12 -8.99 -2.63
N LEU A 228 17.85 -8.66 -2.36
CA LEU A 228 16.75 -9.63 -2.46
C LEU A 228 16.61 -10.22 -3.87
N ARG A 229 16.75 -9.40 -4.92
CA ARG A 229 16.72 -9.89 -6.32
C ARG A 229 17.90 -10.79 -6.66
N GLN A 230 19.00 -10.65 -5.94
CA GLN A 230 20.20 -11.49 -6.06
C GLN A 230 20.16 -12.72 -5.14
N ASN A 231 19.02 -12.99 -4.48
CA ASN A 231 18.84 -14.08 -3.53
C ASN A 231 19.80 -14.01 -2.32
N LYS A 232 20.10 -12.79 -1.88
CA LYS A 232 20.98 -12.45 -0.73
C LYS A 232 20.16 -11.80 0.40
N PRO A 233 19.35 -12.57 1.14
CA PRO A 233 18.39 -12.02 2.10
C PRO A 233 19.04 -11.48 3.38
N GLN A 234 20.20 -11.98 3.79
CA GLN A 234 20.91 -11.53 4.99
C GLN A 234 21.49 -10.13 4.79
N GLU A 235 22.16 -9.93 3.67
CA GLU A 235 22.69 -8.63 3.26
C GLU A 235 21.53 -7.64 3.02
N ALA A 236 20.44 -8.09 2.39
CA ALA A 236 19.26 -7.26 2.22
C ALA A 236 18.69 -6.75 3.56
N LEU A 237 18.68 -7.60 4.59
CA LEU A 237 18.17 -7.27 5.92
C LEU A 237 18.98 -6.15 6.56
N GLU A 238 20.31 -6.21 6.49
CA GLU A 238 21.20 -5.15 7.00
C GLU A 238 20.88 -3.78 6.38
N TRP A 239 20.60 -3.75 5.07
CA TRP A 239 20.21 -2.52 4.38
C TRP A 239 18.82 -2.03 4.79
N PHE A 240 17.85 -2.92 5.03
CA PHE A 240 16.53 -2.52 5.54
C PHE A 240 16.59 -2.00 6.99
N GLU A 241 17.45 -2.58 7.84
CA GLU A 241 17.70 -2.09 9.19
C GLU A 241 18.31 -0.68 9.18
N LYS A 242 19.29 -0.44 8.30
CA LYS A 242 19.83 0.90 8.08
C LYS A 242 18.76 1.89 7.61
N ALA A 243 17.82 1.44 6.76
CA ALA A 243 16.68 2.25 6.33
C ALA A 243 15.77 2.64 7.50
N LEU A 244 15.50 1.70 8.41
CA LEU A 244 14.69 1.92 9.63
C LEU A 244 15.34 2.94 10.56
N LEU A 245 16.63 2.80 10.84
CA LEU A 245 17.38 3.70 11.74
C LEU A 245 17.43 5.15 11.25
N LYS A 246 17.33 5.38 9.93
CA LYS A 246 17.29 6.72 9.35
C LYS A 246 15.90 7.34 9.35
N ASN A 247 14.84 6.55 9.51
CA ASN A 247 13.49 7.06 9.53
C ASN A 247 13.13 7.64 10.91
N LYS A 248 12.91 8.96 10.97
CA LYS A 248 12.57 9.67 12.21
C LYS A 248 11.27 9.19 12.87
N GLU A 249 10.34 8.57 12.14
CA GLU A 249 9.10 8.02 12.72
C GLU A 249 9.34 6.72 13.53
N TYR A 250 10.50 6.06 13.37
CA TYR A 250 10.81 4.76 14.01
C TYR A 250 12.03 4.79 14.92
N LYS A 251 12.64 5.96 15.17
CA LYS A 251 13.83 6.08 16.03
C LYS A 251 13.58 5.79 17.51
N ASP A 252 12.31 5.88 17.95
CA ASP A 252 11.91 5.79 19.35
C ASP A 252 11.08 4.52 19.66
N VAL A 253 11.10 3.52 18.76
CA VAL A 253 10.44 2.21 18.93
C VAL A 253 11.50 1.14 19.15
#